data_AF-A0A8T5LYM6-F1
#
_entry.id   AF-A0A8T5LYM6-F1
#
_cell.length_a   1.000
_cell.length_b   1.000
_cell.length_c   1.000
_cell.angle_alpha   90.00
_cell.angle_beta   90.00
_cell.angle_gamma   90.00
#
_symmetry.space_group_name_H-M   'P 1'
#
loop_
_entity.id
_entity.type
_entity.pdbx_description
1 polymer ?
#
loop_
_entity_poly.entity_id
_entity_poly.type
_entity_poly.pdbx_seq_one_letter_code
_entity_poly.pdbx_strand_id
1 'polypeptide(L)' 'MTKNHLKPQKAPQTWSIKRKQVKFVTRPNPGAHKREFSMPINLVLKNLLNKAQTNKEAKKILHDQEILVNGKRRKDH' A
#
# COMPACT_ATOMS: atom_id res chain seq x y z
N MET A 1 -6.34 16.62 14.73
CA MET A 1 -5.45 16.61 13.55
C MET A 1 -5.09 15.18 13.14
N THR A 2 -5.49 14.74 11.95
CA THR A 2 -5.15 13.41 11.41
C THR A 2 -3.74 13.40 10.84
N LYS A 3 -2.88 12.46 11.26
CA LYS A 3 -1.52 12.32 10.72
C LYS A 3 -1.57 11.69 9.32
N ASN A 4 -1.06 12.36 8.30
CA ASN A 4 -1.09 11.83 6.92
C ASN A 4 0.02 10.82 6.62
N HIS A 5 1.11 10.82 7.40
CA HIS A 5 2.28 9.98 7.17
C HIS A 5 2.33 8.76 8.10
N LEU A 6 2.89 7.65 7.61
CA LEU A 6 3.14 6.43 8.39
C LEU A 6 4.64 6.11 8.39
N LYS A 7 5.25 6.07 9.58
CA LYS A 7 6.62 5.56 9.75
C LYS A 7 6.59 4.02 9.71
N PRO A 8 7.56 3.33 9.07
CA PRO A 8 7.59 1.87 8.98
C PRO A 8 7.61 1.17 10.34
N GLN A 9 8.22 1.78 11.36
CA GLN A 9 8.23 1.26 12.72
C GLN A 9 6.83 1.19 13.35
N LYS A 10 5.89 2.01 12.87
CA LYS A 10 4.50 2.07 13.33
C LYS A 10 3.53 1.33 12.40
N ALA A 11 4.04 0.69 11.34
CA ALA A 11 3.23 -0.15 10.49
C ALA A 11 2.90 -1.47 11.22
N PRO A 12 1.74 -2.09 10.94
CA PRO A 12 1.40 -3.41 11.46
C PRO A 12 2.51 -4.43 11.19
N GLN A 13 2.75 -5.33 12.14
CA GLN A 13 3.79 -6.37 11.99
C GLN A 13 3.42 -7.44 10.96
N THR A 14 2.13 -7.55 10.64
CA THR A 14 1.60 -8.42 9.58
C THR A 14 2.08 -8.00 8.19
N TRP A 15 2.51 -6.76 8.01
CA TRP A 15 3.06 -6.32 6.73
C TRP A 15 4.50 -6.79 6.59
N SER A 16 4.78 -7.59 5.56
CA SER A 16 6.13 -8.05 5.19
C SER A 16 6.99 -6.89 4.68
N ILE A 17 7.45 -5.99 5.56
CA ILE A 17 8.23 -4.80 5.22
C ILE A 17 9.55 -4.81 5.97
N LYS A 18 10.63 -4.52 5.23
CA LYS A 18 11.94 -4.25 5.82
C LYS A 18 11.90 -2.93 6.61
N ARG A 19 11.90 -3.05 7.94
CA ARG A 19 11.97 -1.88 8.83
C ARG A 19 13.31 -1.16 8.63
N LYS A 20 13.31 0.17 8.76
CA LYS A 20 14.48 1.08 8.64
C LYS A 20 15.05 1.31 7.23
N GLN A 21 14.56 0.66 6.17
CA GLN A 21 15.03 0.95 4.80
C GLN A 21 14.52 2.29 4.25
N VAL A 22 13.28 2.65 4.57
CA VAL A 22 12.63 3.88 4.08
C VAL A 22 12.13 4.72 5.24
N LYS A 23 12.09 6.05 5.05
CA LYS A 23 11.61 6.99 6.08
C LYS A 23 10.10 6.86 6.31
N PHE A 24 9.35 6.62 5.23
CA PHE A 24 7.89 6.53 5.24
C PHE A 24 7.38 5.36 4.41
N VAL A 25 6.24 4.83 4.83
CA VAL A 25 5.47 3.80 4.13
C VAL A 25 4.13 4.41 3.72
N THR A 26 3.55 3.91 2.63
CA THR A 26 2.21 4.32 2.21
C THR A 26 1.22 4.08 3.34
N ARG A 27 0.53 5.14 3.75
CA ARG A 27 -0.55 5.05 4.73
C ARG A 27 -1.81 4.60 3.99
N PRO A 28 -2.53 3.57 4.47
CA PRO A 28 -3.80 3.17 3.88
C PRO A 28 -4.81 4.30 4.10
N ASN A 29 -5.54 4.61 3.03
CA ASN A 29 -6.67 5.52 3.10
C ASN A 29 -7.80 4.92 3.96
N PRO A 30 -8.60 5.75 4.62
CA PRO A 30 -9.79 5.27 5.32
C PRO A 30 -10.72 4.56 4.32
N GLY A 31 -11.19 3.37 4.68
CA GLY A 31 -11.98 2.52 3.80
C GLY A 31 -12.66 1.39 4.57
N ALA A 32 -13.00 0.31 3.88
CA ALA A 32 -13.78 -0.80 4.43
C ALA A 32 -13.10 -1.53 5.61
N HIS A 33 -11.77 -1.48 5.70
CA HIS A 33 -11.00 -2.19 6.73
C HIS A 33 -10.36 -1.21 7.72
N LYS A 34 -10.30 -1.62 8.98
CA LYS A 34 -9.52 -0.92 10.02
C LYS A 34 -8.03 -0.95 9.67
N ARG A 35 -7.29 0.09 10.09
CA ARG A 35 -5.86 0.28 9.76
C ARG A 35 -4.98 -0.94 10.05
N GLU A 36 -5.26 -1.65 11.13
CA GLU A 36 -4.49 -2.82 11.58
C GLU A 36 -4.66 -4.05 10.68
N PHE A 37 -5.81 -4.16 10.02
CA PHE A 37 -6.16 -5.27 9.12
C PHE A 37 -6.15 -4.86 7.64
N SER A 38 -5.95 -3.58 7.34
CA SER A 38 -5.81 -3.07 5.97
C SER A 38 -4.38 -3.19 5.47
N MET A 39 -4.19 -3.37 4.16
CA MET A 39 -2.89 -3.23 3.50
C MET A 39 -3.05 -2.36 2.23
N PRO A 40 -2.16 -1.38 1.98
CA PRO A 40 -2.19 -0.58 0.75
C PRO A 40 -1.87 -1.40 -0.49
N ILE A 41 -2.51 -1.09 -1.61
CA ILE A 41 -2.34 -1.82 -2.88
C ILE A 41 -0.89 -1.71 -3.37
N ASN A 42 -0.27 -0.54 -3.22
CA ASN A 42 1.12 -0.33 -3.60
C ASN A 42 2.08 -1.30 -2.85
N LEU A 43 1.82 -1.57 -1.57
CA LEU A 43 2.61 -2.52 -0.78
C LEU A 43 2.43 -3.96 -1.23
N VAL A 44 1.19 -4.35 -1.57
CA VAL A 44 0.87 -5.67 -2.10
C VAL A 44 1.63 -5.91 -3.41
N LEU A 45 1.59 -4.95 -4.33
CA LEU A 45 2.27 -5.05 -5.63
C LEU A 45 3.79 -5.19 -5.49
N LYS A 46 4.38 -4.49 -4.52
CA LYS A 46 5.84 -4.50 -4.32
C LYS A 46 6.33 -5.71 -3.55
N ASN A 47 5.68 -6.06 -2.43
CA ASN A 47 6.25 -7.00 -1.47
C ASN A 47 5.66 -8.40 -1.58
N LEU A 48 4.39 -8.53 -1.97
CA LEU A 48 3.73 -9.84 -2.08
C LEU A 48 3.80 -10.38 -3.50
N LEU A 49 3.49 -9.53 -4.49
CA LEU A 49 3.41 -9.95 -5.89
C LEU A 49 4.70 -9.70 -6.68
N ASN A 50 5.63 -8.89 -6.15
CA ASN A 50 6.88 -8.48 -6.81
C ASN A 50 6.67 -8.00 -8.25
N LYS A 51 5.51 -7.37 -8.55
CA LYS A 51 5.15 -6.85 -9.89
C LYS A 51 5.61 -5.43 -10.12
N ALA A 52 5.93 -4.70 -9.06
CA ALA A 52 6.48 -3.35 -9.13
C ALA A 52 7.74 -3.26 -8.27
N GLN A 53 8.80 -2.66 -8.79
CA GLN A 53 10.00 -2.35 -8.02
C GLN A 53 9.88 -0.95 -7.42
N THR A 54 9.33 0.00 -8.19
CA THR A 54 9.18 1.40 -7.76
C THR A 54 7.73 1.78 -7.46
N ASN A 55 7.54 2.80 -6.63
CA ASN A 55 6.19 3.36 -6.37
C ASN A 55 5.59 4.00 -7.63
N LYS A 56 6.42 4.40 -8.61
CA LYS A 56 5.94 4.98 -9.88
C LYS A 56 5.32 3.89 -10.76
N GLU A 57 5.96 2.73 -10.86
CA GLU A 57 5.40 1.56 -11.56
C GLU A 57 4.09 1.11 -10.94
N ALA A 58 4.03 0.98 -9.60
CA ALA A 58 2.80 0.58 -8.93
C ALA A 58 1.64 1.55 -9.23
N LYS A 59 1.91 2.87 -9.26
CA LYS A 59 0.92 3.87 -9.67
C LYS A 59 0.51 3.73 -11.14
N LYS A 60 1.45 3.39 -12.03
CA LYS A 60 1.17 3.17 -13.44
C LYS A 60 0.21 1.98 -13.61
N ILE A 61 0.51 0.84 -12.99
CA ILE A 61 -0.34 -0.37 -13.03
C ILE A 61 -1.76 -0.07 -12.47
N LEU A 62 -1.84 0.69 -11.38
CA LEU A 62 -3.13 1.16 -10.82
C LEU A 62 -3.90 2.06 -11.81
N HIS A 63 -3.21 2.93 -12.54
CA HIS A 63 -3.80 3.81 -13.54
C HIS A 63 -4.27 3.07 -14.80
N ASP A 64 -3.56 2.02 -15.19
CA ASP A 64 -3.88 1.16 -16.33
C ASP A 64 -5.14 0.27 -16.05
N GLN A 65 -5.67 0.32 -14.82
CA GLN A 65 -6.91 -0.34 -14.38
C GLN A 65 -6.92 -1.87 -14.47
N GLU A 66 -5.75 -2.49 -14.48
CA GLU A 66 -5.59 -3.95 -14.53
C GLU A 66 -5.96 -4.63 -13.21
N ILE A 67 -6.09 -3.87 -12.12
CA ILE A 67 -6.30 -4.39 -10.76
C ILE A 67 -7.75 -4.23 -10.32
N LEU A 68 -8.37 -5.36 -9.98
CA LEU A 68 -9.72 -5.45 -9.44
C LEU A 68 -9.64 -5.86 -7.95
N VAL A 69 -10.22 -5.04 -7.07
CA VAL A 69 -10.37 -5.38 -5.65
C VAL A 69 -11.85 -5.64 -5.39
N ASN A 70 -12.20 -6.86 -5.01
CA ASN A 70 -13.60 -7.30 -4.83
C ASN A 70 -14.47 -6.98 -6.06
N GLY A 71 -13.94 -7.21 -7.26
CA GLY A 71 -14.63 -6.94 -8.53
C GLY A 71 -14.73 -5.46 -8.93
N LYS A 72 -14.20 -4.52 -8.13
CA LYS A 72 -14.19 -3.09 -8.46
C LYS A 72 -12.78 -2.63 -8.82
N ARG A 73 -12.66 -1.89 -9.94
CA ARG A 73 -11.41 -1.22 -10.32
C ARG A 73 -11.12 -0.12 -9.32
N ARG A 74 -9.93 -0.16 -8.70
CA ARG A 74 -9.47 0.87 -7.75
C ARG A 74 -8.25 1.57 -8.32
N LYS A 75 -8.23 2.90 -8.23
CA LYS A 75 -7.09 3.75 -8.64
C LYS A 75 -6.31 4.31 -7.44
N ASP A 76 -6.80 4.03 -6.23
CA ASP A 76 -6.19 4.52 -5.00
C ASP A 76 -4.95 3.70 -4.66
N HIS A 77 -3.83 4.38 -4.31
CA HIS A 77 -2.56 3.73 -3.95
C HIS A 77 -2.40 3.48 -2.44
#